data_AF-A0A3B9BBW8-F1
#
_entry.id   AF-A0A3B9BBW8-F1
#
_cell.length_a   1.000
_cell.length_b   1.000
_cell.length_c   1.000
_cell.angle_alpha   90.00
_cell.angle_beta   90.00
_cell.angle_gamma   90.00
#
_symmetry.space_group_name_H-M   'P 1'
#
loop_
_entity.id
_entity.type
_entity.pdbx_description
1 polymer ?
#
loop_
_entity_poly.entity_id
_entity_poly.type
_entity_poly.pdbx_seq_one_letter_code
_entity_poly.pdbx_strand_id
1 'polypeptide(L)'
;IELLVVIAILGVLMGLLGPKVFDLLSGSKGTKTQAIFRSWVTQIYQYKEHYKYYPPFLLEGEEGEPMLLSNEENHDFFLAALKGRKWDVNAQTWTSLDGDLLDQNRKAREFHSFSEDEFGDDGYLADAWGGKHIRVLVDHDGDGLIELSSKAVDEIKEALTSDYESDEIEEASEKFKVIRDKVGIYVLEDPSGDSDSGNVFSWDIKKYFNQ
;
A
#
# COMPACT_ATOMS: atom_id res chain seq x y z
N ILE A 1 -0.23 12.92 50.14
CA ILE A 1 1.15 12.65 49.69
C ILE A 1 1.20 11.32 48.91
N GLU A 2 0.65 10.22 49.44
CA GLU A 2 0.59 8.93 48.72
C GLU A 2 0.01 9.01 47.29
N LEU A 3 -1.13 9.67 47.09
CA LEU A 3 -1.74 9.76 45.76
C LEU A 3 -0.87 10.51 44.73
N LEU A 4 -0.14 11.54 45.17
CA LEU A 4 0.76 12.32 44.31
C LEU A 4 2.00 11.51 43.92
N VAL A 5 2.51 10.67 44.83
CA VAL A 5 3.64 9.77 44.55
C VAL A 5 3.24 8.71 43.53
N VAL A 6 2.03 8.16 43.63
CA VAL A 6 1.53 7.17 42.66
C VAL A 6 1.38 7.76 41.26
N ILE A 7 0.79 8.96 41.14
CA ILE A 7 0.64 9.64 39.83
C ILE A 7 2.02 10.00 39.25
N ALA A 8 2.98 10.42 40.09
CA ALA A 8 4.34 10.73 39.65
C ALA A 8 5.07 9.47 39.13
N ILE A 9 4.94 8.33 39.81
CA ILE A 9 5.54 7.07 39.36
C ILE A 9 4.91 6.61 38.05
N LEU A 10 3.58 6.69 37.92
CA LEU A 10 2.88 6.35 36.67
C LEU A 10 3.28 7.27 35.50
N GLY A 11 3.42 8.57 35.74
CA GLY A 11 3.86 9.53 34.72
C GLY A 11 5.28 9.28 34.23
N VAL A 12 6.21 8.93 35.14
CA VAL A 12 7.58 8.57 34.77
C VAL A 12 7.61 7.25 33.99
N LEU A 13 6.82 6.25 34.39
CA LEU A 13 6.70 4.98 33.67
C LEU A 13 6.11 5.18 32.26
N MET A 14 5.04 5.96 32.12
CA MET A 14 4.46 6.28 30.81
C MET A 14 5.41 7.12 29.95
N GLY A 15 6.16 8.05 30.54
CA GLY A 15 7.16 8.85 29.81
C GLY A 15 8.33 8.02 29.26
N LEU A 16 8.74 6.96 29.97
CA LEU A 16 9.82 6.06 29.54
C LEU A 16 9.35 4.96 28.58
N LEU A 17 8.16 4.41 28.79
CA LEU A 17 7.64 3.27 28.03
C LEU A 17 6.81 3.69 26.81
N GLY A 18 6.18 4.86 26.86
CA GLY A 18 5.30 5.36 25.81
C GLY A 18 5.96 5.33 24.43
N PRO A 19 7.06 6.08 24.20
CA PRO A 19 7.69 6.18 22.88
C PRO A 19 8.06 4.81 22.30
N LYS A 20 8.64 3.92 23.12
CA LYS A 20 9.02 2.56 22.67
C LYS A 20 7.83 1.70 22.28
N VAL A 21 6.70 1.82 22.97
CA VAL A 21 5.48 1.09 22.62
C VAL A 21 4.90 1.63 21.31
N PHE A 22 4.91 2.95 21.10
CA PHE A 22 4.48 3.56 19.84
C PHE A 22 5.36 3.15 18.66
N ASP A 23 6.69 3.17 18.81
CA ASP A 23 7.64 2.74 17.77
C ASP A 23 7.50 1.24 17.42
N LEU A 24 7.23 0.40 18.43
CA LEU A 24 6.99 -1.03 18.21
C LEU A 24 5.67 -1.27 17.47
N LEU A 25 4.61 -0.52 17.81
CA LEU A 25 3.32 -0.63 17.15
C LEU A 25 3.39 -0.13 15.70
N SER A 26 4.06 0.99 15.43
CA SER A 26 4.25 1.50 14.07
C SER A 26 5.12 0.55 13.23
N GLY A 27 6.21 0.03 13.77
CA GLY A 27 7.05 -0.96 13.09
C GLY A 27 6.31 -2.27 12.77
N SER A 28 5.43 -2.73 13.67
CA SER A 28 4.58 -3.90 13.43
C SER A 28 3.54 -3.64 12.34
N LYS A 29 2.92 -2.45 12.32
CA LYS A 29 1.96 -2.06 11.28
C LYS A 29 2.63 -2.01 9.90
N GLY A 30 3.81 -1.42 9.79
CA GLY A 30 4.56 -1.39 8.52
C GLY A 30 4.93 -2.77 8.00
N THR A 31 5.33 -3.67 8.91
CA THR A 31 5.60 -5.07 8.56
C THR A 31 4.34 -5.80 8.06
N LYS A 32 3.19 -5.58 8.72
CA LYS A 32 1.89 -6.14 8.32
C LYS A 32 1.48 -5.63 6.93
N THR A 33 1.52 -4.31 6.71
CA THR A 33 1.22 -3.68 5.42
C THR A 33 2.11 -4.23 4.32
N GLN A 34 3.43 -4.34 4.56
CA GLN A 34 4.35 -4.88 3.56
C GLN A 34 4.04 -6.34 3.22
N ALA A 35 3.65 -7.17 4.21
CA ALA A 35 3.27 -8.55 3.97
C ALA A 35 2.00 -8.65 3.12
N ILE A 36 0.98 -7.81 3.40
CA ILE A 36 -0.25 -7.72 2.61
C ILE A 36 0.09 -7.31 1.17
N PHE A 37 0.90 -6.28 0.96
CA PHE A 37 1.29 -5.83 -0.39
C PHE A 37 2.04 -6.91 -1.16
N ARG A 38 2.96 -7.64 -0.52
CA ARG A 38 3.64 -8.78 -1.16
C ARG A 38 2.70 -9.92 -1.50
N SER A 39 1.67 -10.15 -0.67
CA SER A 39 0.59 -11.09 -0.98
C SER A 39 -0.16 -10.64 -2.23
N TRP A 40 -0.60 -9.38 -2.30
CA TRP A 40 -1.29 -8.84 -3.47
C TRP A 40 -0.45 -8.90 -4.75
N VAL A 41 0.84 -8.55 -4.67
CA VAL A 41 1.79 -8.74 -5.79
C VAL A 41 1.77 -10.18 -6.29
N THR A 42 1.82 -11.16 -5.38
CA THR A 42 1.75 -12.58 -5.72
C THR A 42 0.42 -12.93 -6.40
N GLN A 43 -0.70 -12.36 -5.97
CA GLN A 43 -2.01 -12.64 -6.54
C GLN A 43 -2.21 -11.95 -7.90
N ILE A 44 -1.62 -10.78 -8.11
CA ILE A 44 -1.54 -10.13 -9.44
C ILE A 44 -0.69 -10.97 -10.39
N TYR A 45 0.39 -11.58 -9.92
CA TYR A 45 1.16 -12.54 -10.73
C TYR A 45 0.34 -13.77 -11.13
N GLN A 46 -0.42 -14.35 -10.20
CA GLN A 46 -1.32 -15.47 -10.51
C GLN A 46 -2.44 -15.06 -11.47
N TYR A 47 -2.98 -13.84 -11.33
CA TYR A 47 -3.91 -13.27 -12.30
C TYR A 47 -3.29 -13.21 -13.69
N LYS A 48 -2.10 -12.61 -13.83
CA LYS A 48 -1.39 -12.50 -15.11
C LYS A 48 -1.04 -13.87 -15.67
N GLU A 49 -0.66 -14.83 -14.85
CA GLU A 49 -0.41 -16.19 -15.31
C GLU A 49 -1.69 -16.85 -15.87
N HIS A 50 -2.84 -16.64 -15.22
CA HIS A 50 -4.11 -17.19 -15.65
C HIS A 50 -4.64 -16.55 -16.94
N TYR A 51 -4.63 -15.22 -17.01
CA TYR A 51 -5.25 -14.46 -18.10
C TYR A 51 -4.27 -14.06 -19.21
N LYS A 52 -2.96 -14.10 -18.95
CA LYS A 52 -1.87 -13.65 -19.83
C LYS A 52 -1.75 -12.13 -19.99
N TYR A 53 -2.52 -11.37 -19.23
CA TYR A 53 -2.47 -9.91 -19.14
C TYR A 53 -2.75 -9.49 -17.68
N TYR A 54 -2.36 -8.28 -17.28
CA TYR A 54 -2.70 -7.70 -15.97
C TYR A 54 -4.17 -7.28 -15.91
N PRO A 55 -4.77 -7.10 -14.73
CA PRO A 55 -6.10 -6.51 -14.62
C PRO A 55 -6.23 -5.25 -15.50
N PRO A 56 -7.25 -5.16 -16.38
CA PRO A 56 -7.37 -4.09 -17.37
C PRO A 56 -7.20 -2.68 -16.81
N PHE A 57 -7.79 -2.38 -15.65
CA PHE A 57 -7.67 -1.04 -15.04
C PHE A 57 -6.22 -0.65 -14.72
N LEU A 58 -5.31 -1.59 -14.46
CA LEU A 58 -3.89 -1.31 -14.23
C LEU A 58 -3.14 -0.93 -15.52
N LEU A 59 -3.80 -1.02 -16.68
CA LEU A 59 -3.26 -0.72 -18.00
C LEU A 59 -3.91 0.52 -18.65
N GLU A 60 -4.81 1.22 -17.95
CA GLU A 60 -5.52 2.38 -18.51
C GLU A 60 -4.69 3.67 -18.52
N GLY A 61 -3.68 3.76 -17.65
CA GLY A 61 -2.74 4.90 -17.55
C GLY A 61 -1.44 4.67 -18.30
N GLU A 62 -0.51 5.62 -18.18
CA GLU A 62 0.87 5.43 -18.64
C GLU A 62 1.66 4.56 -17.67
N GLU A 63 2.62 3.79 -18.18
CA GLU A 63 3.54 3.04 -17.33
C GLU A 63 4.31 4.00 -16.40
N GLY A 64 4.49 3.58 -15.15
CA GLY A 64 5.11 4.42 -14.12
C GLY A 64 4.16 5.39 -13.42
N GLU A 65 2.94 5.57 -13.91
CA GLU A 65 1.88 6.29 -13.19
C GLU A 65 1.07 5.32 -12.32
N PRO A 66 1.06 5.49 -10.98
CA PRO A 66 0.36 4.57 -10.10
C PRO A 66 -1.15 4.76 -10.15
N MET A 67 -1.88 3.65 -10.20
CA MET A 67 -3.32 3.62 -9.90
C MET A 67 -3.55 3.76 -8.40
N LEU A 68 -4.33 4.76 -8.01
CA LEU A 68 -4.62 5.07 -6.62
C LEU A 68 -5.91 4.35 -6.18
N LEU A 69 -5.82 3.51 -5.14
CA LEU A 69 -6.95 2.72 -4.64
C LEU A 69 -7.88 3.50 -3.70
N SER A 70 -7.57 4.75 -3.36
CA SER A 70 -8.55 5.62 -2.69
C SER A 70 -9.60 6.19 -3.65
N ASN A 71 -9.39 6.06 -4.96
CA ASN A 71 -10.42 6.29 -5.95
C ASN A 71 -11.41 5.09 -5.94
N GLU A 72 -12.70 5.39 -5.83
CA GLU A 72 -13.77 4.40 -5.68
C GLU A 72 -13.82 3.38 -6.83
N GLU A 73 -13.60 3.81 -8.06
CA GLU A 73 -13.60 2.93 -9.23
C GLU A 73 -12.38 2.00 -9.24
N ASN A 74 -11.18 2.54 -9.01
CA ASN A 74 -9.96 1.74 -8.90
C ASN A 74 -10.01 0.73 -7.75
N HIS A 75 -10.58 1.14 -6.61
CA HIS A 75 -10.83 0.27 -5.47
C HIS A 75 -11.67 -0.93 -5.87
N ASP A 76 -12.82 -0.68 -6.49
CA ASP A 76 -13.76 -1.73 -6.89
C ASP A 76 -13.17 -2.62 -7.99
N PHE A 77 -12.44 -2.04 -8.94
CA PHE A 77 -11.72 -2.80 -9.98
C PHE A 77 -10.62 -3.69 -9.40
N PHE A 78 -9.87 -3.20 -8.41
CA PHE A 78 -8.84 -4.01 -7.74
C PHE A 78 -9.47 -5.20 -6.99
N LEU A 79 -10.55 -4.97 -6.25
CA LEU A 79 -11.29 -6.03 -5.56
C LEU A 79 -11.92 -7.01 -6.54
N ALA A 80 -12.55 -6.53 -7.62
CA ALA A 80 -13.12 -7.37 -8.66
C ALA A 80 -12.06 -8.25 -9.33
N ALA A 81 -10.90 -7.66 -9.66
CA ALA A 81 -9.78 -8.36 -10.28
C ALA A 81 -9.27 -9.51 -9.40
N LEU A 82 -9.04 -9.27 -8.10
CA LEU A 82 -8.43 -10.26 -7.22
C LEU A 82 -9.44 -11.19 -6.52
N LYS A 83 -10.60 -10.70 -6.09
CA LYS A 83 -11.64 -11.52 -5.42
C LYS A 83 -12.56 -12.23 -6.41
N GLY A 84 -12.77 -11.66 -7.59
CA GLY A 84 -13.77 -12.15 -8.54
C GLY A 84 -15.22 -11.87 -8.09
N ARG A 85 -15.41 -10.87 -7.21
CA ARG A 85 -16.70 -10.44 -6.68
C ARG A 85 -16.70 -8.93 -6.48
N LYS A 86 -17.89 -8.34 -6.47
CA LYS A 86 -18.09 -6.93 -6.14
C LYS A 86 -18.18 -6.76 -4.63
N TRP A 87 -17.51 -5.76 -4.09
CA TRP A 87 -17.65 -5.39 -2.69
C TRP A 87 -18.70 -4.30 -2.54
N ASP A 88 -19.68 -4.50 -1.67
CA ASP A 88 -20.59 -3.44 -1.25
C ASP A 88 -20.02 -2.80 0.02
N VAL A 89 -19.47 -1.60 -0.10
CA VAL A 89 -18.83 -0.87 1.01
C VAL A 89 -19.83 -0.59 2.15
N ASN A 90 -21.08 -0.28 1.84
CA ASN A 90 -22.08 0.08 2.86
C ASN A 90 -22.55 -1.15 3.64
N ALA A 91 -22.78 -2.26 2.94
CA ALA A 91 -23.20 -3.51 3.56
C ALA A 91 -22.02 -4.33 4.09
N GLN A 92 -20.79 -4.02 3.67
CA GLN A 92 -19.59 -4.82 3.88
C GLN A 92 -19.80 -6.30 3.49
N THR A 93 -20.35 -6.50 2.28
CA THR A 93 -20.63 -7.85 1.76
C THR A 93 -20.20 -8.03 0.31
N TRP A 94 -19.91 -9.28 -0.04
CA TRP A 94 -19.55 -9.67 -1.40
C TRP A 94 -20.78 -10.02 -2.23
N THR A 95 -20.94 -9.37 -3.38
CA THR A 95 -21.98 -9.62 -4.36
C THR A 95 -21.39 -10.10 -5.69
N SER A 96 -22.24 -10.55 -6.62
CA SER A 96 -21.80 -11.01 -7.93
C SER A 96 -21.24 -9.85 -8.76
N LEU A 97 -20.22 -10.13 -9.58
CA LEU A 97 -19.72 -9.16 -10.56
C LEU A 97 -20.76 -8.88 -11.63
N ASP A 98 -20.80 -7.62 -12.06
CA ASP A 98 -21.63 -7.11 -13.15
C ASP A 98 -20.92 -5.95 -13.87
N GLY A 99 -21.39 -5.63 -15.08
CA GLY A 99 -20.86 -4.50 -15.88
C GLY A 99 -19.34 -4.52 -16.05
N ASP A 100 -18.73 -3.35 -15.91
CA ASP A 100 -17.29 -3.13 -16.12
C ASP A 100 -16.42 -3.90 -15.10
N LEU A 101 -16.95 -4.21 -13.92
CA LEU A 101 -16.26 -5.05 -12.92
C LEU A 101 -16.05 -6.48 -13.42
N LEU A 102 -16.95 -7.00 -14.25
CA LEU A 102 -16.80 -8.32 -14.84
C LEU A 102 -15.64 -8.35 -15.85
N ASP A 103 -15.37 -7.24 -16.54
CA ASP A 103 -14.24 -7.16 -17.47
C ASP A 103 -12.89 -7.23 -16.74
N GLN A 104 -12.84 -6.78 -15.49
CA GLN A 104 -11.68 -6.93 -14.62
C GLN A 104 -11.39 -8.38 -14.23
N ASN A 105 -12.40 -9.26 -14.24
CA ASN A 105 -12.23 -10.68 -13.95
C ASN A 105 -13.32 -11.52 -14.64
N ARG A 106 -13.14 -11.75 -15.95
CA ARG A 106 -14.17 -12.33 -16.83
C ARG A 106 -14.67 -13.71 -16.43
N LYS A 107 -13.92 -14.45 -15.62
CA LYS A 107 -14.32 -15.77 -15.10
C LYS A 107 -14.74 -15.74 -13.62
N ALA A 108 -14.84 -14.57 -13.00
CA ALA A 108 -15.11 -14.39 -11.58
C ALA A 108 -14.24 -15.30 -10.71
N ARG A 109 -12.97 -15.45 -11.09
CA ARG A 109 -12.04 -16.35 -10.41
C ARG A 109 -11.49 -15.66 -9.17
N GLU A 110 -11.62 -16.30 -8.02
CA GLU A 110 -10.95 -15.85 -6.81
C GLU A 110 -9.44 -16.15 -6.91
N PHE A 111 -8.63 -15.09 -6.94
CA PHE A 111 -7.18 -15.18 -6.74
C PHE A 111 -6.87 -14.90 -5.28
N HIS A 112 -7.42 -13.84 -4.70
CA HIS A 112 -7.18 -13.45 -3.31
C HIS A 112 -8.44 -13.57 -2.48
N SER A 113 -8.30 -14.12 -1.27
CA SER A 113 -9.35 -14.06 -0.26
C SER A 113 -9.03 -12.95 0.72
N PHE A 114 -9.57 -11.76 0.46
CA PHE A 114 -9.44 -10.61 1.37
C PHE A 114 -9.97 -10.94 2.77
N SER A 115 -9.19 -10.53 3.77
CA SER A 115 -9.50 -10.59 5.20
C SER A 115 -9.92 -9.22 5.72
N GLU A 116 -10.56 -9.17 6.89
CA GLU A 116 -10.98 -7.91 7.54
C GLU A 116 -9.80 -6.97 7.80
N ASP A 117 -8.60 -7.54 8.02
CA ASP A 117 -7.36 -6.82 8.28
C ASP A 117 -6.84 -5.96 7.11
N GLU A 118 -7.43 -6.13 5.92
CA GLU A 118 -7.07 -5.40 4.68
C GLU A 118 -8.03 -4.25 4.40
N PHE A 119 -9.08 -4.11 5.20
CA PHE A 119 -10.06 -3.04 5.10
C PHE A 119 -9.97 -2.11 6.32
N GLY A 120 -10.16 -0.82 6.09
CA GLY A 120 -10.39 0.15 7.15
C GLY A 120 -11.81 0.04 7.72
N ASP A 121 -12.07 0.78 8.79
CA ASP A 121 -13.37 0.76 9.50
C ASP A 121 -14.55 1.17 8.60
N ASP A 122 -14.28 1.95 7.55
CA ASP A 122 -15.26 2.39 6.57
C ASP A 122 -15.43 1.45 5.36
N GLY A 123 -14.80 0.28 5.40
CA GLY A 123 -14.96 -0.77 4.39
C GLY A 123 -14.14 -0.57 3.11
N TYR A 124 -13.26 0.43 3.05
CA TYR A 124 -12.31 0.58 1.94
C TYR A 124 -11.01 -0.17 2.22
N LEU A 125 -10.31 -0.60 1.17
CA LEU A 125 -8.94 -1.10 1.32
C LEU A 125 -8.05 -0.07 2.01
N ALA A 126 -7.34 -0.54 3.02
CA ALA A 126 -6.47 0.31 3.82
C ALA A 126 -5.20 -0.42 4.25
N ASP A 127 -4.16 0.34 4.52
CA ASP A 127 -2.99 -0.16 5.23
C ASP A 127 -3.30 -0.44 6.71
N ALA A 128 -2.31 -0.96 7.45
CA ALA A 128 -2.48 -1.27 8.87
C ALA A 128 -2.70 -0.06 9.79
N TRP A 129 -2.62 1.17 9.27
CA TRP A 129 -2.96 2.41 9.95
C TRP A 129 -4.31 2.98 9.55
N GLY A 130 -5.00 2.39 8.57
CA GLY A 130 -6.26 2.90 8.03
C GLY A 130 -6.09 3.82 6.81
N GLY A 131 -4.86 3.97 6.32
CA GLY A 131 -4.52 4.76 5.14
C GLY A 131 -5.00 4.12 3.84
N LYS A 132 -5.74 4.88 3.04
CA LYS A 132 -6.35 4.39 1.78
C LYS A 132 -5.54 4.74 0.53
N HIS A 133 -4.54 5.60 0.65
CA HIS A 133 -3.74 6.12 -0.47
C HIS A 133 -2.72 5.09 -0.98
N ILE A 134 -3.18 3.86 -1.17
CA ILE A 134 -2.40 2.75 -1.69
C ILE A 134 -2.29 2.92 -3.20
N ARG A 135 -1.06 2.84 -3.69
CA ARG A 135 -0.67 3.03 -5.09
C ARG A 135 -0.23 1.70 -5.67
N VAL A 136 -0.74 1.36 -6.84
CA VAL A 136 -0.46 0.11 -7.55
C VAL A 136 0.01 0.43 -8.96
N LEU A 137 1.09 -0.22 -9.39
CA LEU A 137 1.66 -0.11 -10.73
C LEU A 137 2.12 -1.48 -11.23
N VAL A 138 2.15 -1.65 -12.54
CA VAL A 138 2.56 -2.88 -13.20
C VAL A 138 3.46 -2.56 -14.39
N ASP A 139 4.26 -3.54 -14.80
CA ASP A 139 5.12 -3.53 -15.98
C ASP A 139 4.28 -3.71 -17.25
N HIS A 140 4.12 -2.65 -18.05
CA HIS A 140 3.20 -2.66 -19.19
C HIS A 140 3.81 -3.39 -20.39
N ASP A 141 5.10 -3.19 -20.66
CA ASP A 141 5.78 -3.67 -21.87
C ASP A 141 6.37 -5.09 -21.71
N GLY A 142 6.48 -5.57 -20.47
CA GLY A 142 6.95 -6.90 -20.12
C GLY A 142 8.47 -7.02 -19.99
N ASP A 143 9.23 -5.92 -19.93
CA ASP A 143 10.69 -5.92 -19.85
C ASP A 143 11.24 -6.36 -18.47
N GLY A 144 10.37 -6.40 -17.46
CA GLY A 144 10.70 -6.81 -16.10
C GLY A 144 11.07 -5.68 -15.15
N LEU A 145 10.93 -4.43 -15.59
CA LEU A 145 11.20 -3.20 -14.86
C LEU A 145 9.96 -2.30 -14.89
N ILE A 146 9.90 -1.34 -13.99
CA ILE A 146 8.93 -0.24 -14.07
C ILE A 146 9.67 1.05 -13.78
N GLU A 147 9.72 1.95 -14.76
CA GLU A 147 10.25 3.30 -14.57
C GLU A 147 9.13 4.20 -14.05
N LEU A 148 9.28 4.72 -12.84
CA LEU A 148 8.30 5.59 -12.22
C LEU A 148 8.25 6.95 -12.92
N SER A 149 7.05 7.52 -13.05
CA SER A 149 6.88 8.87 -13.57
C SER A 149 7.56 9.90 -12.66
N SER A 150 8.00 11.03 -13.21
CA SER A 150 8.66 12.10 -12.41
C SER A 150 7.81 12.51 -11.22
N LYS A 151 6.48 12.59 -11.41
CA LYS A 151 5.54 12.92 -10.34
C LYS A 151 5.55 11.87 -9.22
N ALA A 152 5.53 10.59 -9.56
CA ALA A 152 5.57 9.51 -8.57
C ALA A 152 6.92 9.51 -7.81
N VAL A 153 8.03 9.79 -8.50
CA VAL A 153 9.34 9.95 -7.88
C VAL A 153 9.34 11.13 -6.91
N ASP A 154 8.81 12.28 -7.30
CA ASP A 154 8.74 13.48 -6.46
C ASP A 154 7.90 13.24 -5.20
N GLU A 155 6.74 12.57 -5.32
CA GLU A 155 5.90 12.19 -4.17
C GLU A 155 6.65 11.26 -3.20
N ILE A 156 7.40 10.27 -3.72
CA ILE A 156 8.22 9.37 -2.91
C ILE A 156 9.33 10.15 -2.21
N LYS A 157 10.01 11.06 -2.92
CA LYS A 157 11.08 11.89 -2.34
C LYS A 157 10.56 12.73 -1.19
N GLU A 158 9.42 13.40 -1.37
CA GLU A 158 8.79 14.21 -0.33
C GLU A 158 8.44 13.36 0.90
N ALA A 159 7.81 12.21 0.71
CA ALA A 159 7.41 11.33 1.81
C ALA A 159 8.60 10.74 2.56
N LEU A 160 9.72 10.45 1.89
CA LEU A 160 10.93 9.89 2.52
C LEU A 160 11.72 10.91 3.35
N THR A 161 11.39 12.20 3.30
CA THR A 161 12.06 13.23 4.14
C THR A 161 11.81 13.06 5.64
N SER A 162 10.80 12.28 6.04
CA SER A 162 10.59 11.90 7.43
C SER A 162 11.58 10.84 7.93
N ASP A 163 12.14 10.05 7.02
CA ASP A 163 12.97 8.87 7.31
C ASP A 163 14.47 9.10 7.01
N TYR A 164 14.82 9.96 6.05
CA TYR A 164 16.18 10.15 5.54
C TYR A 164 16.51 11.63 5.27
N GLU A 165 17.80 11.96 5.21
CA GLU A 165 18.26 13.31 4.87
C GLU A 165 18.09 13.59 3.36
N SER A 166 17.84 14.85 3.00
CA SER A 166 17.57 15.26 1.61
C SER A 166 18.68 14.85 0.62
N ASP A 167 19.94 14.93 1.05
CA ASP A 167 21.08 14.55 0.21
C ASP A 167 21.10 13.03 -0.08
N GLU A 168 20.71 12.19 0.90
CA GLU A 168 20.60 10.74 0.73
C GLU A 168 19.45 10.38 -0.22
N ILE A 169 18.32 11.09 -0.10
CA ILE A 169 17.15 10.92 -0.97
C ILE A 169 17.49 11.27 -2.42
N GLU A 170 18.22 12.36 -2.65
CA GLU A 170 18.62 12.76 -4.00
C GLU A 170 19.50 11.70 -4.65
N GLU A 171 20.52 11.19 -3.94
CA GLU A 171 21.38 10.11 -4.45
C GLU A 171 20.60 8.81 -4.70
N ALA A 172 19.69 8.46 -3.79
CA ALA A 172 18.88 7.24 -3.90
C ALA A 172 17.83 7.33 -5.01
N SER A 173 17.35 8.54 -5.34
CA SER A 173 16.25 8.75 -6.32
C SER A 173 16.57 8.20 -7.70
N GLU A 174 17.81 8.33 -8.15
CA GLU A 174 18.27 7.75 -9.42
C GLU A 174 18.21 6.21 -9.43
N LYS A 175 18.25 5.57 -8.26
CA LYS A 175 18.20 4.12 -8.09
C LYS A 175 16.77 3.61 -7.90
N PHE A 176 15.95 4.31 -7.09
CA PHE A 176 14.57 3.88 -6.81
C PHE A 176 13.56 4.33 -7.86
N LYS A 177 13.90 5.26 -8.77
CA LYS A 177 13.04 5.59 -9.92
C LYS A 177 12.73 4.39 -10.81
N VAL A 178 13.58 3.35 -10.77
CA VAL A 178 13.32 2.08 -11.47
C VAL A 178 13.06 0.98 -10.45
N ILE A 179 11.87 0.40 -10.51
CA ILE A 179 11.51 -0.79 -9.77
C ILE A 179 11.94 -2.00 -10.59
N ARG A 180 12.79 -2.84 -10.01
CA ARG A 180 13.29 -4.08 -10.65
C ARG A 180 12.38 -5.27 -10.36
N ASP A 181 11.09 -5.07 -10.61
CA ASP A 181 10.02 -6.03 -10.39
C ASP A 181 8.86 -5.66 -11.34
N LYS A 182 7.94 -6.59 -11.61
CA LYS A 182 6.87 -6.37 -12.59
C LYS A 182 5.58 -5.82 -12.01
N VAL A 183 5.52 -5.70 -10.68
CA VAL A 183 4.39 -5.14 -9.93
C VAL A 183 4.97 -4.35 -8.76
N GLY A 184 4.57 -3.09 -8.63
CA GLY A 184 4.87 -2.25 -7.48
C GLY A 184 3.59 -1.88 -6.75
N ILE A 185 3.59 -2.09 -5.44
CA ILE A 185 2.56 -1.58 -4.53
C ILE A 185 3.23 -0.81 -3.41
N TYR A 186 2.72 0.39 -3.12
CA TYR A 186 3.23 1.20 -2.03
C TYR A 186 2.18 2.12 -1.43
N VAL A 187 2.40 2.53 -0.19
CA VAL A 187 1.70 3.62 0.49
C VAL A 187 2.77 4.55 1.05
N LEU A 188 2.47 5.84 1.05
CA LEU A 188 3.36 6.88 1.53
C LEU A 188 2.79 7.45 2.82
N GLU A 189 3.67 7.92 3.69
CA GLU A 189 3.28 8.77 4.79
C GLU A 189 2.54 9.99 4.25
N ASP A 190 1.46 10.35 4.93
CA ASP A 190 0.61 11.46 4.56
C ASP A 190 1.01 12.71 5.36
N PRO A 191 1.74 13.67 4.75
CA PRO A 191 2.21 14.86 5.46
C PRO A 191 1.07 15.80 5.88
N SER A 192 -0.16 15.60 5.37
CA SER A 192 -1.33 16.37 5.79
C SER A 192 -1.86 15.97 7.17
N GLY A 193 -1.54 14.75 7.62
CA GLY A 193 -2.06 14.17 8.86
C GLY A 193 -3.48 13.61 8.74
N ASP A 194 -4.04 13.52 7.52
CA ASP A 194 -5.36 12.90 7.29
C ASP A 194 -5.32 11.36 7.46
N SER A 195 -4.13 10.75 7.44
CA SER A 195 -3.90 9.36 7.83
C SER A 195 -2.58 9.16 8.56
N ASP A 196 -2.54 8.23 9.53
CA ASP A 196 -1.31 7.84 10.25
C ASP A 196 -0.42 6.87 9.43
N SER A 197 -0.54 6.87 8.10
CA SER A 197 0.16 5.94 7.21
C SER A 197 1.67 6.11 7.33
N GLY A 198 2.41 5.00 7.22
CA GLY A 198 3.88 5.04 7.10
C GLY A 198 4.34 4.76 5.67
N ASN A 199 5.60 5.09 5.37
CA ASN A 199 6.24 4.74 4.10
C ASN A 199 6.45 3.22 3.98
N VAL A 200 5.64 2.55 3.15
CA VAL A 200 5.72 1.11 2.94
C VAL A 200 5.68 0.75 1.48
N PHE A 201 6.65 -0.06 1.07
CA PHE A 201 6.84 -0.52 -0.30
C PHE A 201 6.86 -2.05 -0.34
N SER A 202 6.22 -2.63 -1.35
CA SER A 202 6.29 -4.07 -1.63
C SER A 202 7.71 -4.53 -1.98
N TRP A 203 8.50 -3.67 -2.61
CA TRP A 203 9.92 -3.86 -2.88
C TRP A 203 10.82 -3.30 -1.77
N ASP A 204 12.07 -3.73 -1.74
CA ASP A 204 13.07 -3.23 -0.79
C ASP A 204 13.68 -1.92 -1.32
N ILE A 205 13.10 -0.79 -0.92
CA ILE A 205 13.64 0.55 -1.20
C ILE A 205 14.83 0.89 -0.29
N LYS A 206 14.89 0.32 0.92
CA LYS A 206 15.90 0.63 1.95
C LYS A 206 17.30 0.23 1.51
N LYS A 207 17.44 -0.75 0.61
CA LYS A 207 18.72 -1.14 0.01
C LYS A 207 19.44 -0.01 -0.73
N TYR A 208 18.74 1.07 -1.12
CA TYR A 208 19.33 2.20 -1.83
C TYR A 208 19.93 3.27 -0.91
N PHE A 209 19.58 3.24 0.38
CA PHE A 209 20.04 4.19 1.40
C PHE A 209 21.18 3.64 2.25
N ASN A 210 21.33 2.30 2.34
CA ASN A 210 22.36 1.65 3.16
C ASN A 210 23.70 1.45 2.41
N GLN A 211 24.20 2.47 1.69
CA GLN A 211 25.48 2.39 0.95
C GLN A 211 26.57 3.29 1.51
#